data_AF-A0A1Y5TEA4-F1
#
_entry.id   AF-A0A1Y5TEA4-F1
#
_cell.length_a   1.000
_cell.length_b   1.000
_cell.length_c   1.000
_cell.angle_alpha   90.00
_cell.angle_beta   90.00
_cell.angle_gamma   90.00
#
_symmetry.space_group_name_H-M   'P 1'
#
loop_
_entity.id
_entity.type
_entity.pdbx_description
1 polymer ?
#
loop_
_entity_poly.entity_id
_entity_poly.type
_entity_poly.pdbx_seq_one_letter_code
_entity_poly.pdbx_strand_id
1 'polypeptide(L)'
;MGKKTFEPGASRHRDPVELRSIFGENLRTLSAGYPSVAALCRELGINRTQFNRYLSGESFPRPDILHQICAFFGVDARILLEPVDTLGPTSFDLLTHPVLEGYFGTEPSDVPASIFPNGFYRFVRRSFIDDSRFAIGLVYVLRDGGYTFLRGYEPQQALRKQGLSTSNRNREFRGPVMRQEEGIIAIVAHRNSMSCSFNFLTPETSFQSNIWEGYATRTVREKVTGRRATRMVYEHLGNDRETIMKTARMAGLVDLEDVPEFHARLLRLDQEFR
;
A
#
# COMPACT_ATOMS: atom_id res chain seq x y z
N MET A 1 17.45 -18.29 22.07
CA MET A 1 16.97 -18.40 20.67
C MET A 1 16.78 -17.00 20.14
N GLY A 2 17.56 -16.63 19.11
CA GLY A 2 18.05 -15.27 18.88
C GLY A 2 16.99 -14.19 18.57
N LYS A 3 17.07 -13.09 19.31
CA LYS A 3 16.47 -11.80 18.96
C LYS A 3 17.12 -11.30 17.66
N LYS A 4 16.38 -11.28 16.56
CA LYS A 4 16.76 -10.48 15.39
C LYS A 4 16.47 -9.01 15.73
N THR A 5 17.49 -8.33 16.22
CA THR A 5 17.55 -6.87 16.21
C THR A 5 17.45 -6.40 14.76
N PHE A 6 16.46 -5.55 14.50
CA PHE A 6 16.33 -4.83 13.24
C PHE A 6 17.42 -3.76 13.25
N GLU A 7 18.47 -3.92 12.44
CA GLU A 7 19.47 -2.87 12.27
C GLU A 7 18.82 -1.72 11.48
N PRO A 8 18.85 -0.47 11.99
CA PRO A 8 18.50 0.68 11.17
C PRO A 8 19.49 0.72 9.99
N GLY A 9 18.95 0.81 8.77
CA GLY A 9 19.74 0.77 7.55
C GLY A 9 20.94 1.69 7.65
N ALA A 10 22.13 1.11 7.59
CA ALA A 10 23.38 1.85 7.59
C ALA A 10 23.29 2.90 6.47
N SER A 11 23.29 4.17 6.84
CA SER A 11 23.59 5.23 5.88
C SER A 11 24.98 4.92 5.35
N ARG A 12 25.06 4.33 4.16
CA ARG A 12 26.34 4.17 3.46
C ARG A 12 26.85 5.59 3.24
N HIS A 13 27.77 6.04 4.08
CA HIS A 13 28.60 7.21 3.80
C HIS A 13 29.38 6.87 2.52
N ARG A 14 28.81 7.18 1.37
CA ARG A 14 29.52 7.11 0.09
C ARG A 14 30.60 8.19 0.12
N ASP A 15 31.78 7.86 -0.40
CA ASP A 15 32.87 8.82 -0.51
C ASP A 15 32.39 10.03 -1.36
N PRO A 16 32.55 11.28 -0.91
CA PRO A 16 32.22 12.45 -1.70
C PRO A 16 32.84 12.47 -3.10
N VAL A 17 34.00 11.84 -3.29
CA VAL A 17 34.65 11.70 -4.61
C VAL A 17 33.86 10.73 -5.50
N GLU A 18 33.42 9.60 -4.94
CA GLU A 18 32.60 8.62 -5.63
C GLU A 18 31.25 9.23 -6.04
N LEU A 19 30.60 9.97 -5.13
CA LEU A 19 29.37 10.71 -5.44
C LEU A 19 29.54 11.72 -6.58
N ARG A 20 30.72 12.34 -6.71
CA ARG A 20 30.99 13.28 -7.80
C ARG A 20 31.18 12.63 -9.16
N SER A 21 31.62 11.37 -9.18
CA SER A 21 31.85 10.63 -10.42
C SER A 21 30.55 10.10 -11.05
N ILE A 22 29.53 9.81 -10.23
CA ILE A 22 28.25 9.20 -10.68
C ILE A 22 27.57 10.03 -11.77
N PHE A 23 27.44 11.34 -11.58
CA PHE A 23 26.76 12.18 -12.57
C PHE A 23 27.47 12.18 -13.94
N GLY A 24 28.81 12.23 -13.94
CA GLY A 24 29.60 12.17 -15.16
C GLY A 24 29.47 10.82 -15.87
N GLU A 25 29.45 9.73 -15.12
CA GLU A 25 29.19 8.37 -15.64
C GLU A 25 27.80 8.25 -16.25
N ASN A 26 26.77 8.74 -15.55
CA ASN A 26 25.40 8.75 -16.03
C ASN A 26 25.26 9.51 -17.36
N LEU A 27 25.88 10.68 -17.47
CA LEU A 27 25.88 11.44 -18.72
C LEU A 27 26.58 10.69 -19.84
N ARG A 28 27.67 9.94 -19.58
CA ARG A 28 28.32 9.11 -20.60
C ARG A 28 27.40 7.99 -21.09
N THR A 29 26.72 7.30 -20.18
CA THR A 29 25.76 6.25 -20.52
C THR A 29 24.62 6.81 -21.35
N LEU A 30 24.00 7.92 -20.91
CA LEU A 30 22.92 8.59 -21.64
C LEU A 30 23.36 9.13 -23.01
N SER A 31 24.61 9.54 -23.14
CA SER A 31 25.18 10.08 -24.38
C SER A 31 25.63 8.99 -25.37
N ALA A 32 25.71 7.72 -24.96
CA ALA A 32 26.31 6.65 -25.76
C ALA A 32 25.57 6.38 -27.10
N GLY A 33 24.27 6.69 -27.15
CA GLY A 33 23.46 6.57 -28.37
C GLY A 33 23.66 7.69 -29.40
N TYR A 34 24.42 8.74 -29.07
CA TYR A 34 24.61 9.89 -29.95
C TYR A 34 25.93 9.80 -30.75
N PRO A 35 25.95 10.28 -32.01
CA PRO A 35 27.12 10.16 -32.88
C PRO A 35 28.33 10.98 -32.41
N SER A 36 28.11 12.05 -31.63
CA SER A 36 29.18 12.78 -30.95
C SER A 36 28.63 13.68 -29.84
N VAL A 37 29.48 14.01 -28.86
CA VAL A 37 29.16 14.99 -27.81
C VAL A 37 28.79 16.36 -28.41
N ALA A 38 29.42 16.75 -29.52
CA ALA A 38 29.11 18.02 -30.18
C ALA A 38 27.71 18.03 -30.83
N ALA A 39 27.26 16.90 -31.38
CA ALA A 39 25.91 16.76 -31.91
C ALA A 39 24.88 16.81 -30.77
N LEU A 40 25.11 16.02 -29.72
CA LEU A 40 24.29 16.03 -28.52
C LEU A 40 24.15 17.43 -27.92
N CYS A 41 25.25 18.17 -27.74
CA CYS A 41 25.21 19.51 -27.15
C CYS A 41 24.38 20.52 -27.98
N ARG A 42 24.32 20.35 -29.31
CA ARG A 42 23.50 21.20 -30.19
C ARG A 42 22.01 20.90 -30.02
N GLU A 43 21.63 19.63 -29.95
CA GLU A 43 20.25 19.21 -29.73
C GLU A 43 19.78 19.54 -28.31
N LEU A 44 20.65 19.28 -27.33
CA LEU A 44 20.42 19.57 -25.93
C LEU A 44 20.42 21.07 -25.63
N GLY A 45 21.03 21.91 -26.47
CA GLY A 45 21.10 23.37 -26.27
C GLY A 45 22.05 23.81 -25.15
N ILE A 46 23.13 23.05 -24.88
CA ILE A 46 24.12 23.34 -23.83
C ILE A 46 25.50 23.58 -24.47
N ASN A 47 26.27 24.52 -23.90
CA ASN A 47 27.63 24.76 -24.35
C ASN A 47 28.51 23.50 -24.18
N ARG A 48 29.22 23.09 -25.24
CA ARG A 48 30.07 21.89 -25.24
C ARG A 48 31.13 21.88 -24.13
N THR A 49 31.79 23.01 -23.88
CA THR A 49 32.79 23.13 -22.82
C THR A 49 32.17 22.94 -21.44
N GLN A 50 30.96 23.47 -21.24
CA GLN A 50 30.20 23.27 -20.01
C GLN A 50 29.79 21.80 -19.84
N PHE A 51 29.26 21.16 -20.89
CA PHE A 51 28.87 19.75 -20.85
C PHE A 51 30.08 18.83 -20.60
N ASN A 52 31.24 19.12 -21.19
CA ASN A 52 32.47 18.35 -20.93
C ASN A 52 32.91 18.43 -19.46
N ARG A 53 32.75 19.59 -18.79
CA ARG A 53 33.02 19.71 -17.35
C ARG A 53 32.04 18.90 -16.50
N TYR A 54 30.84 18.61 -17.00
CA TYR A 54 29.89 17.71 -16.34
C TYR A 54 30.31 16.26 -16.53
N LEU A 55 30.69 15.88 -17.75
CA LEU A 55 31.22 14.54 -18.05
C LEU A 55 32.47 14.20 -17.24
N SER A 56 33.33 15.16 -16.92
CA SER A 56 34.52 14.93 -16.09
C SER A 56 34.26 15.01 -14.58
N GLY A 57 33.07 15.42 -14.14
CA GLY A 57 32.76 15.63 -12.72
C GLY A 57 33.43 16.87 -12.11
N GLU A 58 34.00 17.77 -12.93
CA GLU A 58 34.61 19.03 -12.49
C GLU A 58 33.58 20.04 -11.99
N SER A 59 32.34 19.96 -12.49
CA SER A 59 31.26 20.87 -12.09
C SER A 59 29.90 20.20 -12.17
N PHE A 60 28.90 20.81 -11.54
CA PHE A 60 27.51 20.37 -11.58
C PHE A 60 26.63 21.42 -12.26
N PRO A 61 25.55 20.99 -12.93
CA PRO A 61 24.59 21.90 -13.54
C PRO A 61 23.84 22.70 -12.48
N ARG A 62 23.49 23.94 -12.82
CA ARG A 62 22.49 24.71 -12.08
C ARG A 62 21.10 24.07 -12.25
N PRO A 63 20.13 24.34 -11.37
CA PRO A 63 18.82 23.69 -11.42
C PRO A 63 18.09 23.78 -12.77
N ASP A 64 18.17 24.92 -13.45
CA ASP A 64 17.62 25.16 -14.78
C ASP A 64 18.25 24.27 -15.85
N ILE A 65 19.59 24.21 -15.87
CA ILE A 65 20.33 23.35 -16.80
C ILE A 65 20.11 21.87 -16.49
N LEU A 66 20.03 21.51 -15.21
CA LEU A 66 19.73 20.14 -14.80
C LEU A 66 18.34 19.72 -15.26
N HIS A 67 17.33 20.57 -15.09
CA HIS A 67 15.98 20.30 -15.57
C HIS A 67 15.95 20.07 -17.09
N GLN A 68 16.67 20.88 -17.86
CA GLN A 68 16.81 20.72 -19.31
C GLN A 68 17.47 19.38 -19.69
N ILE A 69 18.54 18.98 -18.99
CA ILE A 69 19.18 17.66 -19.16
C ILE A 69 18.20 16.53 -18.85
N CYS A 70 17.52 16.61 -17.71
CA CYS A 70 16.55 15.60 -17.27
C CYS A 70 15.40 15.44 -18.27
N ALA A 71 14.82 16.55 -18.74
CA ALA A 71 13.73 16.56 -19.71
C ALA A 71 14.17 15.97 -21.06
N PHE A 72 15.38 16.30 -21.53
CA PHE A 72 15.91 15.80 -22.79
C PHE A 72 16.11 14.28 -22.78
N PHE A 73 16.62 13.73 -21.67
CA PHE A 73 16.89 12.30 -21.53
C PHE A 73 15.72 11.48 -20.94
N GLY A 74 14.64 12.11 -20.50
CA GLY A 74 13.50 11.43 -19.88
C GLY A 74 13.80 10.83 -18.49
N VAL A 75 14.70 11.47 -17.74
CA VAL A 75 15.18 11.05 -16.41
C VAL A 75 14.85 12.12 -15.36
N ASP A 76 15.11 11.84 -14.08
CA ASP A 76 14.93 12.81 -12.99
C ASP A 76 16.26 13.20 -12.32
N ALA A 77 16.23 14.18 -11.41
CA ALA A 77 17.42 14.75 -10.77
C ALA A 77 18.26 13.75 -9.94
N ARG A 78 17.75 12.54 -9.65
CA ARG A 78 18.53 11.46 -9.02
C ARG A 78 19.73 11.04 -9.85
N ILE A 79 19.78 11.36 -11.15
CA ILE A 79 20.98 11.17 -11.99
C ILE A 79 22.23 11.85 -11.41
N LEU A 80 22.09 12.81 -10.50
CA LEU A 80 23.23 13.42 -9.81
C LEU A 80 23.95 12.44 -8.88
N LEU A 81 23.23 11.48 -8.29
CA LEU A 81 23.68 10.70 -7.12
C LEU A 81 23.44 9.19 -7.24
N GLU A 82 22.66 8.75 -8.23
CA GLU A 82 22.29 7.35 -8.44
C GLU A 82 22.63 6.93 -9.88
N PRO A 83 23.20 5.74 -10.11
CA PRO A 83 23.50 5.26 -11.46
C PRO A 83 22.26 5.22 -12.36
N VAL A 84 22.36 5.72 -13.59
CA VAL A 84 21.22 5.90 -14.49
C VAL A 84 20.56 4.58 -14.88
N ASP A 85 21.32 3.49 -14.93
CA ASP A 85 20.77 2.15 -15.20
C ASP A 85 19.88 1.63 -14.06
N THR A 86 19.96 2.23 -12.88
CA THR A 86 19.07 1.96 -11.74
C THR A 86 17.87 2.90 -11.70
N LEU A 87 17.94 4.00 -12.45
CA LEU A 87 16.85 4.96 -12.58
C LEU A 87 15.95 4.47 -13.72
N GLY A 88 14.83 3.85 -13.35
CA GLY A 88 13.75 3.62 -14.31
C GLY A 88 13.31 4.95 -14.95
N PRO A 89 12.63 4.92 -16.13
CA PRO A 89 11.97 6.11 -16.66
C PRO A 89 11.14 6.74 -15.54
N THR A 90 10.93 8.06 -15.56
CA THR A 90 10.09 8.78 -14.60
C THR A 90 8.69 8.16 -14.55
N SER A 91 8.55 7.09 -13.77
CA SER A 91 7.38 6.26 -13.71
C SER A 91 6.60 6.82 -12.55
N PHE A 92 5.58 7.61 -12.89
CA PHE A 92 4.64 8.03 -11.88
C PHE A 92 3.95 6.78 -11.32
N ASP A 93 3.96 6.63 -10.00
CA ASP A 93 3.11 5.64 -9.34
C ASP A 93 1.65 6.03 -9.54
N LEU A 94 0.74 5.06 -9.54
CA LEU A 94 -0.68 5.30 -9.80
C LEU A 94 -1.25 6.36 -8.85
N LEU A 95 -0.83 6.35 -7.58
CA LEU A 95 -1.27 7.31 -6.56
C LEU A 95 -0.62 8.69 -6.66
N THR A 96 0.50 8.82 -7.37
CA THR A 96 1.24 10.09 -7.53
C THR A 96 1.24 10.59 -8.97
N HIS A 97 0.41 9.99 -9.81
CA HIS A 97 0.31 10.36 -11.21
C HIS A 97 -0.29 11.78 -11.36
N PRO A 98 0.34 12.68 -12.13
CA PRO A 98 -0.12 14.07 -12.28
C PRO A 98 -1.58 14.21 -12.72
N VAL A 99 -2.09 13.25 -13.50
CA VAL A 99 -3.51 13.20 -13.92
C VAL A 99 -4.50 13.17 -12.75
N LEU A 100 -4.08 12.71 -11.57
CA LEU A 100 -4.93 12.63 -10.38
C LEU A 100 -4.68 13.79 -9.41
N GLU A 101 -3.79 14.73 -9.72
CA GLU A 101 -3.51 15.90 -8.89
C GLU A 101 -4.81 16.68 -8.61
N GLY A 102 -5.13 16.88 -7.33
CA GLY A 102 -6.39 17.51 -6.88
C GLY A 102 -7.62 16.60 -6.86
N TYR A 103 -7.51 15.33 -7.26
CA TYR A 103 -8.61 14.37 -7.26
C TYR A 103 -8.38 13.17 -6.32
N PHE A 104 -7.26 12.47 -6.51
CA PHE A 104 -6.92 11.27 -5.76
C PHE A 104 -5.41 11.12 -5.70
N GLY A 105 -4.87 10.62 -4.59
CA GLY A 105 -3.42 10.43 -4.50
C GLY A 105 -2.89 10.63 -3.10
N THR A 106 -2.01 11.61 -2.91
CA THR A 106 -1.26 11.80 -1.66
C THR A 106 -2.17 12.01 -0.45
N GLU A 107 -3.19 12.87 -0.56
CA GLU A 107 -4.07 13.19 0.57
C GLU A 107 -4.88 11.98 1.08
N PRO A 108 -5.60 11.21 0.24
CA PRO A 108 -6.21 9.95 0.67
C PRO A 108 -5.19 8.92 1.18
N SER A 109 -3.95 8.94 0.69
CA SER A 109 -2.94 7.93 1.07
C SER A 109 -2.37 8.14 2.48
N ASP A 110 -2.35 9.37 2.98
CA ASP A 110 -1.89 9.70 4.33
C ASP A 110 -2.98 9.38 5.36
N VAL A 111 -2.90 8.20 5.99
CA VAL A 111 -3.82 7.78 7.06
C VAL A 111 -3.16 7.96 8.43
N PRO A 112 -3.56 8.96 9.24
CA PRO A 112 -3.04 9.16 10.59
C PRO A 112 -3.29 7.97 11.52
N ALA A 113 -2.31 7.67 12.39
CA ALA A 113 -2.44 6.63 13.41
C ALA A 113 -3.53 6.95 14.46
N SER A 114 -3.89 8.22 14.62
CA SER A 114 -5.03 8.64 15.44
C SER A 114 -6.39 8.25 14.86
N ILE A 115 -6.50 8.14 13.53
CA ILE A 115 -7.74 7.74 12.84
C ILE A 115 -7.82 6.22 12.72
N PHE A 116 -6.70 5.56 12.41
CA PHE A 116 -6.65 4.11 12.24
C PHE A 116 -5.31 3.54 12.76
N PRO A 117 -5.22 3.19 14.04
CA PRO A 117 -3.98 2.72 14.67
C PRO A 117 -3.34 1.49 14.00
N ASN A 118 -2.01 1.35 14.12
CA ASN A 118 -1.34 0.10 13.80
C ASN A 118 -1.76 -1.02 14.77
N GLY A 119 -1.63 -2.27 14.36
CA GLY A 119 -1.84 -3.43 15.23
C GLY A 119 -2.92 -4.38 14.73
N PHE A 120 -3.36 -5.26 15.63
CA PHE A 120 -4.38 -6.26 15.30
C PHE A 120 -5.78 -5.70 15.44
N TYR A 121 -6.61 -6.02 14.46
CA TYR A 121 -8.04 -5.80 14.50
C TYR A 121 -8.76 -7.12 14.37
N ARG A 122 -9.81 -7.29 15.17
CA ARG A 122 -10.86 -8.28 14.92
C ARG A 122 -11.84 -7.67 13.93
N PHE A 123 -12.20 -8.40 12.89
CA PHE A 123 -13.34 -8.03 12.05
C PHE A 123 -14.48 -9.02 12.21
N VAL A 124 -15.70 -8.52 12.05
CA VAL A 124 -16.92 -9.31 11.96
C VAL A 124 -17.79 -8.79 10.81
N ARG A 125 -18.34 -9.71 10.02
CA ARG A 125 -19.40 -9.40 9.03
C ARG A 125 -20.25 -10.63 8.75
N ARG A 126 -21.40 -10.44 8.10
CA ARG A 126 -22.14 -11.56 7.50
C ARG A 126 -21.30 -12.22 6.40
N SER A 127 -21.46 -13.52 6.20
CA SER A 127 -20.79 -14.22 5.11
C SER A 127 -21.35 -13.76 3.76
N PHE A 128 -20.47 -13.63 2.76
CA PHE A 128 -20.88 -13.33 1.39
C PHE A 128 -21.47 -14.56 0.66
N ILE A 129 -21.32 -15.75 1.25
CA ILE A 129 -21.72 -17.04 0.65
C ILE A 129 -22.95 -17.61 1.35
N ASP A 130 -23.01 -17.53 2.68
CA ASP A 130 -24.05 -18.14 3.50
C ASP A 130 -24.65 -17.10 4.43
N ASP A 131 -25.89 -16.71 4.14
CA ASP A 131 -26.57 -15.65 4.87
C ASP A 131 -26.82 -16.02 6.35
N SER A 132 -26.81 -17.30 6.73
CA SER A 132 -26.98 -17.68 8.14
C SER A 132 -25.70 -17.55 8.97
N ARG A 133 -24.54 -17.39 8.33
CA ARG A 133 -23.22 -17.45 8.98
C ARG A 133 -22.50 -16.10 9.00
N PHE A 134 -21.61 -15.95 9.99
CA PHE A 134 -20.78 -14.76 10.19
C PHE A 134 -19.32 -15.09 9.98
N ALA A 135 -18.58 -14.22 9.30
CA ALA A 135 -17.13 -14.31 9.20
C ALA A 135 -16.50 -13.50 10.32
N ILE A 136 -15.69 -14.17 11.15
CA ILE A 136 -14.79 -13.53 12.12
C ILE A 136 -13.36 -13.78 11.68
N GLY A 137 -12.49 -12.77 11.80
CA GLY A 137 -11.07 -12.95 11.52
C GLY A 137 -10.21 -11.84 12.10
N LEU A 138 -8.91 -12.01 11.88
CA LEU A 138 -7.91 -11.01 12.23
C LEU A 138 -7.34 -10.35 10.99
N VAL A 139 -7.12 -9.06 11.12
CA VAL A 139 -6.25 -8.30 10.23
C VAL A 139 -5.20 -7.55 11.04
N TYR A 140 -4.05 -7.34 10.43
CA TYR A 140 -2.95 -6.57 10.98
C TYR A 140 -2.72 -5.34 10.13
N VAL A 141 -2.76 -4.18 10.77
CA VAL A 141 -2.54 -2.87 10.15
C VAL A 141 -1.11 -2.44 10.42
N LEU A 142 -0.40 -2.08 9.37
CA LEU A 142 0.97 -1.56 9.43
C LEU A 142 1.12 -0.34 8.53
N ARG A 143 2.15 0.46 8.83
CA ARG A 143 2.58 1.58 8.01
C ARG A 143 3.98 1.32 7.47
N ASP A 144 4.17 1.57 6.19
CA ASP A 144 5.45 1.39 5.52
C ASP A 144 5.54 2.38 4.34
N GLY A 145 6.70 3.03 4.17
CA GLY A 145 6.91 4.00 3.09
C GLY A 145 5.91 5.17 3.03
N GLY A 146 5.31 5.57 4.15
CA GLY A 146 4.28 6.63 4.19
C GLY A 146 2.85 6.16 3.87
N TYR A 147 2.67 4.88 3.55
CA TYR A 147 1.36 4.28 3.27
C TYR A 147 0.88 3.41 4.42
N THR A 148 -0.44 3.20 4.49
CA THR A 148 -1.04 2.25 5.43
C THR A 148 -1.51 1.00 4.69
N PHE A 149 -1.19 -0.16 5.25
CA PHE A 149 -1.54 -1.45 4.68
C PHE A 149 -2.27 -2.30 5.70
N LEU A 150 -3.19 -3.12 5.19
CA LEU A 150 -3.79 -4.22 5.93
C LEU A 150 -3.27 -5.54 5.37
N ARG A 151 -3.11 -6.50 6.28
CA ARG A 151 -2.75 -7.87 5.99
C ARG A 151 -3.62 -8.81 6.82
N GLY A 152 -4.08 -9.90 6.25
CA GLY A 152 -4.78 -10.92 7.01
C GLY A 152 -4.71 -12.29 6.34
N TYR A 153 -5.45 -13.22 6.92
CA TYR A 153 -5.37 -14.63 6.56
C TYR A 153 -6.77 -15.25 6.55
N GLU A 154 -7.10 -15.93 5.46
CA GLU A 154 -8.32 -16.72 5.37
C GLU A 154 -8.30 -17.89 6.37
N PRO A 155 -9.42 -18.13 7.08
CA PRO A 155 -9.56 -19.23 8.01
C PRO A 155 -9.25 -20.58 7.36
N GLN A 156 -8.46 -21.42 8.03
CA GLN A 156 -8.06 -22.71 7.49
C GLN A 156 -9.28 -23.60 7.20
N GLN A 157 -10.29 -23.55 8.06
CA GLN A 157 -11.48 -24.39 7.97
C GLN A 157 -12.29 -24.08 6.70
N ALA A 158 -12.41 -22.80 6.33
CA ALA A 158 -13.12 -22.38 5.12
C ALA A 158 -12.43 -22.91 3.85
N LEU A 159 -11.09 -22.84 3.80
CA LEU A 159 -10.30 -23.35 2.69
C LEU A 159 -10.35 -24.88 2.59
N ARG A 160 -10.29 -25.60 3.72
CA ARG A 160 -10.40 -27.07 3.74
C ARG A 160 -11.73 -27.56 3.16
N LYS A 161 -12.84 -26.89 3.50
CA LYS A 161 -14.17 -27.22 2.96
C LYS A 161 -14.24 -27.09 1.43
N GLN A 162 -13.39 -26.25 0.83
CA GLN A 162 -13.33 -26.02 -0.62
C GLN A 162 -12.20 -26.83 -1.30
N GLY A 163 -11.48 -27.69 -0.56
CA GLY A 163 -10.32 -28.41 -1.09
C GLY A 163 -9.13 -27.51 -1.45
N LEU A 164 -9.10 -26.28 -0.92
CA LEU A 164 -8.06 -25.29 -1.21
C LEU A 164 -6.87 -25.42 -0.26
N SER A 165 -5.70 -24.99 -0.75
CA SER A 165 -4.45 -25.01 0.02
C SER A 165 -4.56 -24.19 1.31
N THR A 166 -4.20 -24.81 2.44
CA THR A 166 -4.13 -24.15 3.75
C THR A 166 -2.75 -23.58 4.07
N SER A 167 -1.87 -23.44 3.08
CA SER A 167 -0.55 -22.85 3.29
C SER A 167 -0.67 -21.35 3.55
N ASN A 168 0.16 -20.80 4.45
CA ASN A 168 0.12 -19.38 4.82
C ASN A 168 0.17 -18.47 3.59
N ARG A 169 1.00 -18.81 2.60
CA ARG A 169 1.12 -18.03 1.36
C ARG A 169 -0.19 -17.92 0.58
N ASN A 170 -1.01 -18.96 0.55
CA ASN A 170 -2.22 -18.99 -0.28
C ASN A 170 -3.45 -18.41 0.42
N ARG A 171 -3.45 -18.44 1.75
CA ARG A 171 -4.53 -17.83 2.55
C ARG A 171 -4.31 -16.35 2.84
N GLU A 172 -3.12 -15.82 2.57
CA GLU A 172 -2.79 -14.42 2.82
C GLU A 172 -3.55 -13.49 1.87
N PHE A 173 -4.13 -12.44 2.44
CA PHE A 173 -4.65 -11.30 1.70
C PHE A 173 -4.00 -10.01 2.20
N ARG A 174 -3.91 -9.02 1.32
CA ARG A 174 -3.34 -7.70 1.61
C ARG A 174 -4.11 -6.61 0.90
N GLY A 175 -3.97 -5.37 1.37
CA GLY A 175 -4.61 -4.23 0.75
C GLY A 175 -4.05 -2.89 1.24
N PRO A 176 -4.04 -1.85 0.39
CA PRO A 176 -3.85 -0.49 0.86
C PRO A 176 -5.06 -0.03 1.67
N VAL A 177 -4.80 0.87 2.61
CA VAL A 177 -5.81 1.61 3.38
C VAL A 177 -5.62 3.09 3.08
N MET A 178 -6.71 3.79 2.78
CA MET A 178 -6.73 5.20 2.42
C MET A 178 -7.83 5.91 3.21
N ARG A 179 -7.72 7.22 3.42
CA ARG A 179 -8.78 8.04 3.99
C ARG A 179 -9.91 8.22 2.98
N GLN A 180 -11.13 8.23 3.50
CA GLN A 180 -12.32 8.54 2.72
C GLN A 180 -13.37 9.12 3.67
N GLU A 181 -13.89 10.31 3.38
CA GLU A 181 -14.82 11.02 4.26
C GLU A 181 -14.26 11.11 5.70
N GLU A 182 -15.08 10.79 6.71
CA GLU A 182 -14.72 10.72 8.13
C GLU A 182 -14.04 9.40 8.53
N GLY A 183 -13.74 8.52 7.56
CA GLY A 183 -13.26 7.17 7.80
C GLY A 183 -12.11 6.76 6.89
N ILE A 184 -12.06 5.46 6.63
CA ILE A 184 -11.08 4.84 5.74
C ILE A 184 -11.77 3.93 4.72
N ILE A 185 -11.08 3.71 3.61
CA ILE A 185 -11.35 2.62 2.68
C ILE A 185 -10.18 1.64 2.67
N ALA A 186 -10.47 0.36 2.44
CA ALA A 186 -9.46 -0.66 2.21
C ALA A 186 -9.81 -1.50 0.98
N ILE A 187 -8.85 -1.68 0.07
CA ILE A 187 -8.98 -2.55 -1.09
C ILE A 187 -8.23 -3.85 -0.80
N VAL A 188 -8.95 -4.93 -0.51
CA VAL A 188 -8.35 -6.17 -0.02
C VAL A 188 -8.34 -7.23 -1.10
N ALA A 189 -7.17 -7.72 -1.48
CA ALA A 189 -6.99 -8.72 -2.52
C ALA A 189 -6.27 -9.97 -2.01
N HIS A 190 -6.64 -11.12 -2.58
CA HIS A 190 -5.90 -12.37 -2.38
C HIS A 190 -4.72 -12.45 -3.34
N ARG A 191 -3.71 -13.21 -2.93
CA ARG A 191 -2.54 -13.49 -3.77
C ARG A 191 -2.98 -14.10 -5.11
N ASN A 192 -2.46 -13.55 -6.21
CA ASN A 192 -2.74 -13.99 -7.58
C ASN A 192 -4.24 -13.97 -7.95
N SER A 193 -5.04 -13.12 -7.29
CA SER A 193 -6.45 -12.94 -7.62
C SER A 193 -6.70 -11.55 -8.18
N MET A 194 -7.57 -11.48 -9.19
CA MET A 194 -8.13 -10.21 -9.68
C MET A 194 -9.35 -9.76 -8.86
N SER A 195 -9.89 -10.62 -7.99
CA SER A 195 -11.00 -10.24 -7.12
C SER A 195 -10.50 -9.50 -5.89
N CYS A 196 -11.11 -8.37 -5.57
CA CYS A 196 -10.91 -7.68 -4.30
C CYS A 196 -12.23 -7.49 -3.54
N SER A 197 -12.13 -7.26 -2.23
CA SER A 197 -13.19 -6.58 -1.50
C SER A 197 -12.85 -5.11 -1.35
N PHE A 198 -13.89 -4.28 -1.35
CA PHE A 198 -13.79 -2.88 -1.00
C PHE A 198 -14.49 -2.69 0.34
N ASN A 199 -13.75 -2.21 1.34
CA ASN A 199 -14.27 -1.98 2.68
C ASN A 199 -14.29 -0.48 2.93
N PHE A 200 -15.37 0.04 3.49
CA PHE A 200 -15.46 1.39 4.05
C PHE A 200 -15.75 1.28 5.55
N LEU A 201 -15.03 2.03 6.37
CA LEU A 201 -15.11 1.97 7.83
C LEU A 201 -14.97 3.37 8.43
N THR A 202 -15.87 3.74 9.32
CA THR A 202 -15.83 4.99 10.10
C THR A 202 -15.76 4.68 11.59
N PRO A 203 -15.09 5.50 12.41
CA PRO A 203 -15.08 5.31 13.86
C PRO A 203 -16.50 5.28 14.43
N GLU A 204 -16.76 4.37 15.36
CA GLU A 204 -18.00 4.35 16.12
C GLU A 204 -17.96 5.52 17.12
N THR A 205 -19.00 6.35 17.11
CA THR A 205 -18.98 7.64 17.80
C THR A 205 -19.53 7.60 19.24
N SER A 206 -20.26 6.55 19.62
CA SER A 206 -21.09 6.59 20.82
C SER A 206 -20.44 5.98 22.06
N PHE A 207 -19.60 4.95 21.95
CA PHE A 207 -19.15 4.20 23.14
C PHE A 207 -17.69 3.78 23.15
N GLN A 208 -17.08 3.44 22.01
CA GLN A 208 -15.76 2.82 21.98
C GLN A 208 -14.88 3.38 20.87
N SER A 209 -13.85 4.14 21.26
CA SER A 209 -12.87 4.72 20.32
C SER A 209 -11.99 3.69 19.61
N ASN A 210 -12.10 2.41 19.97
CA ASN A 210 -11.40 1.30 19.33
C ASN A 210 -12.31 0.49 18.38
N ILE A 211 -13.48 1.00 18.01
CA ILE A 211 -14.38 0.33 17.05
C ILE A 211 -14.62 1.20 15.83
N TRP A 212 -14.67 0.54 14.68
CA TRP A 212 -15.09 1.11 13.41
C TRP A 212 -16.24 0.27 12.86
N GLU A 213 -17.28 0.92 12.38
CA GLU A 213 -18.38 0.28 11.66
C GLU A 213 -18.45 0.79 10.22
N GLY A 214 -19.05 0.00 9.35
CA GLY A 214 -19.22 0.35 7.96
C GLY A 214 -19.65 -0.86 7.15
N TYR A 215 -19.07 -1.06 5.97
CA TYR A 215 -19.47 -2.13 5.08
C TYR A 215 -18.32 -2.67 4.25
N ALA A 216 -18.48 -3.91 3.79
CA ALA A 216 -17.63 -4.53 2.79
C ALA A 216 -18.45 -4.90 1.56
N THR A 217 -17.88 -4.68 0.38
CA THR A 217 -18.45 -5.10 -0.88
C THR A 217 -17.49 -6.00 -1.64
N ARG A 218 -18.02 -6.85 -2.53
CA ARG A 218 -17.24 -7.63 -3.49
C ARG A 218 -17.44 -7.07 -4.89
N THR A 219 -16.34 -6.81 -5.59
CA THR A 219 -16.33 -6.36 -6.98
C THR A 219 -16.50 -7.54 -7.95
N VAL A 220 -17.62 -8.26 -7.80
CA VAL A 220 -17.97 -9.43 -8.63
C VAL A 220 -19.33 -9.23 -9.28
N ARG A 221 -19.57 -9.96 -10.39
CA ARG A 221 -20.89 -9.99 -11.04
C ARG A 221 -21.96 -10.35 -10.03
N GLU A 222 -23.12 -9.72 -10.16
CA GLU A 222 -24.33 -10.12 -9.45
C GLU A 222 -24.62 -11.61 -9.66
N LYS A 223 -24.95 -12.28 -8.56
CA LYS A 223 -25.39 -13.66 -8.55
C LYS A 223 -26.80 -13.70 -7.97
N VAL A 224 -27.58 -14.69 -8.37
CA VAL A 224 -28.91 -14.97 -7.79
C VAL A 224 -28.80 -15.27 -6.29
N THR A 225 -27.65 -15.80 -5.85
CA THR A 225 -27.39 -16.16 -4.45
C THR A 225 -26.10 -15.49 -3.93
N GLY A 226 -26.12 -15.10 -2.65
CA GLY A 226 -25.01 -14.45 -1.97
C GLY A 226 -25.05 -12.92 -2.07
N ARG A 227 -24.53 -12.25 -1.04
CA ARG A 227 -24.54 -10.78 -0.95
C ARG A 227 -23.35 -10.18 -1.68
N ARG A 228 -23.56 -9.03 -2.33
CA ARG A 228 -22.47 -8.19 -2.86
C ARG A 228 -21.96 -7.17 -1.86
N ALA A 229 -22.79 -6.82 -0.87
CA ALA A 229 -22.47 -5.87 0.18
C ALA A 229 -23.02 -6.37 1.53
N THR A 230 -22.29 -6.11 2.60
CA THR A 230 -22.72 -6.41 3.97
C THR A 230 -22.11 -5.40 4.94
N ARG A 231 -22.81 -5.11 6.03
CA ARG A 231 -22.22 -4.39 7.16
C ARG A 231 -21.03 -5.14 7.73
N MET A 232 -20.06 -4.38 8.23
CA MET A 232 -18.80 -4.89 8.75
C MET A 232 -18.38 -4.05 9.95
N VAL A 233 -17.80 -4.71 10.94
CA VAL A 233 -17.29 -4.10 12.17
C VAL A 233 -15.83 -4.47 12.33
N TYR A 234 -15.00 -3.50 12.68
CA TYR A 234 -13.59 -3.66 13.05
C TYR A 234 -13.42 -3.19 14.49
N GLU A 235 -12.66 -3.95 15.27
CA GLU A 235 -12.30 -3.60 16.63
C GLU A 235 -10.79 -3.69 16.76
N HIS A 236 -10.14 -2.59 17.15
CA HIS A 236 -8.72 -2.57 17.45
C HIS A 236 -8.48 -3.26 18.79
N LEU A 237 -7.66 -4.31 18.75
CA LEU A 237 -7.33 -5.14 19.91
C LEU A 237 -6.05 -4.66 20.65
N GLY A 238 -5.39 -3.64 20.11
CA GLY A 238 -4.13 -3.12 20.65
C GLY A 238 -3.09 -4.22 20.90
N ASN A 239 -2.64 -4.31 22.15
CA ASN A 239 -1.66 -5.29 22.61
C ASN A 239 -2.27 -6.43 23.45
N ASP A 240 -3.60 -6.58 23.47
CA ASP A 240 -4.27 -7.66 24.21
C ASP A 240 -4.04 -9.02 23.52
N ARG A 241 -2.94 -9.67 23.93
CA ARG A 241 -2.53 -10.96 23.37
C ARG A 241 -3.56 -12.06 23.61
N GLU A 242 -4.30 -12.00 24.71
CA GLU A 242 -5.31 -13.02 25.01
C GLU A 242 -6.47 -12.92 24.01
N THR A 243 -7.02 -11.72 23.84
CA THR A 243 -8.11 -11.47 22.89
C THR A 243 -7.67 -11.69 21.44
N ILE A 244 -6.44 -11.30 21.09
CA ILE A 244 -5.85 -11.59 19.77
C ILE A 244 -5.81 -13.11 19.53
N MET A 245 -5.24 -13.88 20.46
CA MET A 245 -5.10 -15.33 20.27
C MET A 245 -6.45 -16.06 20.32
N LYS A 246 -7.40 -15.60 21.15
CA LYS A 246 -8.78 -16.10 21.16
C LYS A 246 -9.44 -15.87 19.80
N THR A 247 -9.35 -14.65 19.27
CA THR A 247 -9.91 -14.31 17.95
C THR A 247 -9.24 -15.12 16.83
N ALA A 248 -7.91 -15.31 16.89
CA ALA A 248 -7.18 -16.12 15.91
C ALA A 248 -7.69 -17.57 15.85
N ARG A 249 -8.06 -18.15 17.01
CA ARG A 249 -8.59 -19.52 17.10
C ARG A 249 -10.05 -19.62 16.65
N MET A 250 -10.84 -18.59 16.89
CA MET A 250 -12.23 -18.49 16.44
C MET A 250 -12.38 -18.07 14.97
N ALA A 251 -11.30 -17.59 14.34
CA ALA A 251 -11.32 -17.08 12.97
C ALA A 251 -11.91 -18.14 12.02
N GLY A 252 -12.96 -17.78 11.30
CA GLY A 252 -13.81 -18.74 10.62
C GLY A 252 -15.19 -18.21 10.27
N LEU A 253 -16.00 -19.12 9.75
CA LEU A 253 -17.44 -18.95 9.70
C LEU A 253 -18.03 -19.45 11.02
N VAL A 254 -18.78 -18.60 11.72
CA VAL A 254 -19.39 -18.88 13.02
C VAL A 254 -20.90 -18.61 12.98
N ASP A 255 -21.62 -19.10 14.00
CA ASP A 255 -23.03 -18.80 14.19
C ASP A 255 -23.22 -17.44 14.90
N LEU A 256 -24.43 -16.88 14.86
CA LEU A 256 -24.71 -15.56 15.48
C LEU A 256 -24.38 -15.54 16.97
N GLU A 257 -24.60 -16.66 17.66
CA GLU A 257 -24.37 -16.85 19.09
C GLU A 257 -22.90 -16.67 19.48
N ASP A 258 -21.97 -16.94 18.54
CA ASP A 258 -20.53 -16.80 18.73
C ASP A 258 -20.01 -15.38 18.42
N VAL A 259 -20.87 -14.52 17.85
CA VAL A 259 -20.53 -13.13 17.54
C VAL A 259 -20.61 -12.29 18.81
N PRO A 260 -19.59 -11.48 19.14
CA PRO A 260 -19.68 -10.55 20.27
C PRO A 260 -20.94 -9.68 20.17
N GLU A 261 -21.72 -9.62 21.24
CA GLU A 261 -23.05 -9.00 21.26
C GLU A 261 -23.03 -7.54 20.77
N PHE A 262 -22.01 -6.77 21.15
CA PHE A 262 -21.85 -5.40 20.66
C PHE A 262 -21.65 -5.34 19.14
N HIS A 263 -20.87 -6.25 18.57
CA HIS A 263 -20.69 -6.32 17.12
C HIS A 263 -21.98 -6.75 16.42
N ALA A 264 -22.71 -7.72 16.98
CA ALA A 264 -23.99 -8.15 16.43
C ALA A 264 -24.99 -6.99 16.32
N ARG A 265 -25.03 -6.09 17.32
CA ARG A 265 -25.83 -4.86 17.29
C ARG A 265 -25.42 -3.91 16.17
N LEU A 266 -24.12 -3.64 16.01
CA LEU A 266 -23.60 -2.76 14.95
C LEU A 266 -23.81 -3.32 13.54
N LEU A 267 -23.94 -4.64 13.40
CA LEU A 267 -24.29 -5.27 12.12
C LEU A 267 -25.74 -5.06 11.69
N ARG A 268 -26.62 -4.52 12.57
CA ARG A 268 -28.02 -4.13 12.28
C ARG A 268 -28.74 -5.20 11.45
N LEU A 269 -28.76 -6.43 11.96
CA LEU A 269 -29.14 -7.63 11.21
C LEU A 269 -30.63 -7.67 10.80
N ASP A 270 -31.43 -6.91 11.51
CA ASP A 270 -32.86 -6.68 11.31
C ASP A 270 -33.17 -5.58 10.29
N GLN A 271 -32.16 -4.82 9.85
CA GLN A 271 -32.32 -3.70 8.92
C GLN A 271 -31.72 -4.01 7.56
N GLU A 272 -32.45 -3.70 6.49
CA GLU A 272 -31.92 -3.81 5.13
C GLU A 272 -30.68 -2.94 4.92
N PHE A 273 -29.75 -3.45 4.11
CA PHE A 273 -28.60 -2.69 3.66
C PHE A 273 -29.02 -1.87 2.44
N ARG A 274 -28.98 -0.54 2.56
CA ARG A 274 -29.40 0.41 1.52
C ARG A 274 -28.20 1.12 0.93
#